data_AF-A0A1I6FV31-F1
#
_entry.id   AF-A0A1I6FV31-F1
#
_cell.length_a   1.000
_cell.length_b   1.000
_cell.length_c   1.000
_cell.angle_alpha   90.00
_cell.angle_beta   90.00
_cell.angle_gamma   90.00
#
_symmetry.space_group_name_H-M   'P 1'
#
loop_
_entity.id
_entity.type
_entity.pdbx_description
1 polymer ?
#
loop_
_entity_poly.entity_id
_entity_poly.type
_entity_poly.pdbx_seq_one_letter_code
_entity_poly.pdbx_strand_id
1 'polypeptide(L)'
;MSFDRYGALATLARTRGHTASEERTLAHVRDELAETAAPAPEDLTTARRRAAEAGAETERLRERAATIRGRLEATRDAGADAEAVERELEETMRRLSEVATERVAARQRLDVQETQARAARDSRERRMRLEDRIANLRRTIRRSLAETVYEEFGGAVTALPDAFDADAGDEPGGYDGEPVAAALAFARVAPLRAPVVVEATVAERFENAATLARYLRGPLVVC
;
A
#
# COMPACT_ATOMS: atom_id res chain seq x y z
N MET A 1 -5.19 30.79 10.15
CA MET A 1 -4.80 29.62 9.32
C MET A 1 -3.63 28.93 10.00
N SER A 2 -3.75 27.66 10.35
CA SER A 2 -2.62 26.85 10.84
C SER A 2 -2.06 26.08 9.65
N PHE A 3 -0.77 26.24 9.36
CA PHE A 3 -0.08 25.50 8.28
C PHE A 3 0.79 24.38 8.88
N ASP A 4 1.02 23.31 8.11
CA ASP A 4 1.89 22.19 8.53
C ASP A 4 3.35 22.66 8.63
N ARG A 5 3.75 23.08 9.84
CA ARG A 5 5.08 23.60 10.18
C ARG A 5 6.19 22.59 9.89
N TYR A 6 5.94 21.32 10.16
CA TYR A 6 6.89 20.25 9.91
C TYR A 6 7.14 20.08 8.41
N GLY A 7 6.06 20.09 7.62
CA GLY A 7 6.14 20.13 6.16
C GLY A 7 6.84 21.40 5.63
N ALA A 8 6.63 22.55 6.28
CA ALA A 8 7.26 23.81 5.92
C ALA A 8 8.78 23.80 6.17
N LEU A 9 9.26 23.28 7.30
CA LEU A 9 10.70 23.10 7.57
C LEU A 9 11.35 22.17 6.55
N ALA A 10 10.72 21.02 6.26
CA ALA A 10 11.23 20.12 5.23
C ALA A 10 11.29 20.77 3.84
N THR A 11 10.32 21.64 3.52
CA THR A 11 10.29 22.39 2.25
C THR A 11 11.36 23.49 2.21
N LEU A 12 11.58 24.20 3.32
CA LEU A 12 12.65 25.18 3.48
C LEU A 12 14.01 24.53 3.23
N ALA A 13 14.27 23.38 3.86
CA ALA A 13 15.50 22.63 3.69
C ALA A 13 15.74 22.28 2.20
N ARG A 14 14.72 21.79 1.50
CA ARG A 14 14.80 21.52 0.06
C ARG A 14 15.07 22.76 -0.79
N THR A 15 14.41 23.87 -0.46
CA THR A 15 14.59 25.14 -1.18
C THR A 15 16.04 25.64 -1.05
N ARG A 16 16.71 25.31 0.05
CA ARG A 16 18.13 25.58 0.30
C ARG A 16 19.08 24.51 -0.25
N GLY A 17 18.55 23.49 -0.94
CA GLY A 17 19.34 22.44 -1.58
C GLY A 17 19.71 21.27 -0.68
N HIS A 18 19.14 21.16 0.52
CA HIS A 18 19.34 19.98 1.36
C HIS A 18 18.59 18.77 0.81
N THR A 19 19.24 17.61 0.92
CA THR A 19 18.72 16.30 0.51
C THR A 19 18.85 15.32 1.66
N ALA A 20 17.87 14.44 1.84
CA ALA A 20 17.97 13.35 2.81
C ALA A 20 18.63 12.10 2.19
N SER A 21 19.37 11.35 3.01
CA SER A 21 20.05 10.11 2.58
C SER A 21 19.09 9.07 2.01
N GLU A 22 17.86 9.03 2.51
CA GLU A 22 16.85 8.03 2.18
C GLU A 22 16.14 8.31 0.85
N GLU A 23 16.36 9.45 0.20
CA GLU A 23 15.64 9.80 -1.04
C GLU A 23 15.92 8.80 -2.18
N ARG A 24 17.16 8.30 -2.28
CA ARG A 24 17.51 7.23 -3.25
C ARG A 24 16.79 5.93 -2.94
N THR A 25 16.72 5.55 -1.66
CA THR A 25 15.98 4.36 -1.22
C THR A 25 14.49 4.50 -1.51
N LEU A 26 13.92 5.70 -1.27
CA LEU A 26 12.52 5.98 -1.59
C LEU A 26 12.23 5.86 -3.09
N ALA A 27 13.14 6.33 -3.96
CA ALA A 27 13.01 6.16 -5.40
C ALA A 27 13.00 4.68 -5.78
N HIS A 28 13.98 3.91 -5.29
CA HIS A 28 14.07 2.47 -5.56
C HIS A 28 12.82 1.69 -5.12
N VAL A 29 12.31 1.95 -3.91
CA VAL A 29 11.11 1.26 -3.40
C VAL A 29 9.86 1.64 -4.21
N ARG A 30 9.79 2.85 -4.77
CA ARG A 30 8.70 3.25 -5.69
C ARG A 30 8.77 2.50 -7.00
N ASP A 31 9.97 2.32 -7.55
CA ASP A 31 10.17 1.54 -8.78
C ASP A 31 9.78 0.08 -8.53
N GLU A 32 10.22 -0.50 -7.40
CA GLU A 32 9.85 -1.85 -6.98
C GLU A 32 8.32 -2.03 -6.82
N LEU A 33 7.63 -1.01 -6.31
CA LEU A 33 6.17 -0.99 -6.21
C LEU A 33 5.51 -0.92 -7.60
N ALA A 34 6.04 -0.11 -8.52
CA ALA A 34 5.52 0.02 -9.88
C ALA A 34 5.65 -1.28 -10.67
N GLU A 35 6.71 -2.05 -10.42
CA GLU A 35 6.93 -3.37 -11.02
C GLU A 35 6.05 -4.47 -10.41
N THR A 36 5.43 -4.23 -9.25
CA THR A 36 4.58 -5.22 -8.59
C THR A 36 3.21 -5.30 -9.27
N ALA A 37 3.09 -6.16 -10.27
CA ALA A 37 1.82 -6.56 -10.85
C ALA A 37 1.21 -7.75 -10.08
N ALA A 38 -0.13 -7.76 -9.94
CA ALA A 38 -0.86 -8.90 -9.40
C ALA A 38 -1.76 -9.48 -10.51
N PRO A 39 -1.65 -10.78 -10.83
CA PRO A 39 -2.65 -11.43 -11.65
C PRO A 39 -3.97 -11.50 -10.88
N ALA A 40 -5.08 -11.22 -11.57
CA ALA A 40 -6.41 -11.44 -11.01
C ALA A 40 -6.68 -12.96 -10.99
N PRO A 41 -6.91 -13.57 -9.82
CA PRO A 41 -7.25 -14.99 -9.77
C PRO A 41 -8.63 -15.22 -10.36
N GLU A 42 -8.82 -16.29 -11.14
CA GLU A 42 -10.16 -16.76 -11.50
C GLU A 42 -10.86 -17.34 -10.26
N ASP A 43 -12.13 -17.75 -10.42
CA ASP A 43 -12.94 -18.26 -9.31
C ASP A 43 -12.46 -19.63 -8.79
N LEU A 44 -11.55 -19.59 -7.82
CA LEU A 44 -11.04 -20.74 -7.07
C LEU A 44 -12.16 -21.57 -6.42
N THR A 45 -13.27 -20.93 -6.03
CA THR A 45 -14.42 -21.63 -5.44
C THR A 45 -15.08 -22.55 -6.47
N THR A 46 -15.27 -22.05 -7.69
CA THR A 46 -15.79 -22.86 -8.80
C THR A 46 -14.84 -24.00 -9.17
N ALA A 47 -13.53 -23.76 -9.21
CA ALA A 47 -12.55 -24.81 -9.49
C ALA A 47 -12.57 -25.93 -8.43
N ARG A 48 -12.67 -25.57 -7.13
CA ARG A 48 -12.78 -26.53 -6.03
C ARG A 48 -14.06 -27.37 -6.11
N ARG A 49 -15.19 -26.70 -6.38
CA ARG A 49 -16.48 -27.38 -6.52
C ARG A 49 -16.43 -28.42 -7.63
N ARG A 50 -15.96 -28.06 -8.83
CA ARG A 50 -15.86 -28.99 -9.97
C ARG A 50 -14.95 -30.18 -9.69
N ALA A 51 -13.79 -29.96 -9.07
CA ALA A 51 -12.88 -31.04 -8.71
C ALA A 51 -13.51 -32.01 -7.69
N ALA A 52 -14.28 -31.49 -6.72
CA ALA A 52 -15.00 -32.30 -5.75
C ALA A 52 -16.16 -33.09 -6.40
N GLU A 53 -16.96 -32.44 -7.25
CA GLU A 53 -18.07 -33.07 -7.98
C GLU A 53 -17.58 -34.21 -8.87
N ALA A 54 -16.56 -33.98 -9.70
CA ALA A 54 -15.99 -35.00 -10.57
C ALA A 54 -15.34 -36.14 -9.77
N GLY A 55 -14.72 -35.83 -8.62
CA GLY A 55 -14.20 -36.81 -7.69
C GLY A 55 -15.29 -37.72 -7.11
N ALA A 56 -16.36 -37.12 -6.58
CA ALA A 56 -17.49 -37.86 -6.01
C ALA A 56 -18.18 -38.74 -7.04
N GLU A 57 -18.39 -38.23 -8.26
CA GLU A 57 -19.03 -39.00 -9.33
C GLU A 57 -18.15 -40.17 -9.81
N THR A 58 -16.82 -39.98 -9.86
CA THR A 58 -15.89 -41.07 -10.16
C THR A 58 -16.02 -42.21 -9.14
N GLU A 59 -16.08 -41.91 -7.84
CA GLU A 59 -16.19 -42.96 -6.81
C GLU A 59 -17.55 -43.68 -6.88
N ARG A 60 -18.64 -42.94 -7.09
CA ARG A 60 -19.98 -43.54 -7.28
C ARG A 60 -20.00 -44.51 -8.46
N LEU A 61 -19.41 -44.14 -9.60
CA LEU A 61 -19.36 -45.00 -10.78
C LEU A 61 -18.47 -46.23 -10.59
N ARG A 62 -17.37 -46.12 -9.82
CA ARG A 62 -16.53 -47.27 -9.45
C ARG A 62 -17.28 -48.26 -8.56
N GLU A 63 -17.98 -47.75 -7.56
CA GLU A 63 -18.82 -48.57 -6.68
C GLU A 63 -19.90 -49.29 -7.50
N ARG A 64 -20.60 -48.55 -8.38
CA ARG A 64 -21.60 -49.14 -9.29
C ARG A 64 -21.02 -50.23 -10.18
N ALA A 65 -19.85 -50.00 -10.79
CA ALA A 65 -19.18 -50.98 -11.62
C ALA A 65 -18.74 -52.23 -10.83
N ALA A 66 -18.35 -52.09 -9.56
CA ALA A 66 -18.06 -53.21 -8.68
C ALA A 66 -19.34 -54.02 -8.38
N THR A 67 -20.46 -53.36 -8.06
CA THR A 67 -21.76 -54.02 -7.87
C THR A 67 -22.20 -54.79 -9.11
N ILE A 68 -22.10 -54.19 -10.29
CA ILE A 68 -22.50 -54.85 -11.55
C ILE A 68 -21.60 -56.04 -11.85
N ARG A 69 -20.28 -55.95 -11.62
CA ARG A 69 -19.35 -57.08 -11.76
C ARG A 69 -19.71 -58.25 -10.85
N GLY A 70 -20.01 -57.99 -9.58
CA GLY A 70 -20.44 -59.05 -8.66
C GLY A 70 -21.75 -59.71 -9.10
N ARG A 71 -22.71 -58.94 -9.63
CA ARG A 71 -23.95 -59.49 -10.21
C ARG A 71 -23.69 -60.31 -11.47
N LEU A 72 -22.77 -59.85 -12.32
CA LEU A 72 -22.37 -60.55 -13.55
C LEU A 72 -21.77 -61.92 -13.24
N GLU A 73 -20.85 -61.98 -12.27
CA GLU A 73 -20.25 -63.22 -11.77
C GLU A 73 -21.33 -64.18 -11.26
N ALA A 74 -22.22 -63.72 -10.37
CA ALA A 74 -23.31 -64.54 -9.86
C ALA A 74 -24.28 -65.06 -10.94
N THR A 75 -24.53 -64.26 -12.00
CA THR A 75 -25.41 -64.66 -13.11
C THR A 75 -24.76 -65.75 -13.96
N ARG A 76 -23.45 -65.62 -14.23
CA ARG A 76 -22.66 -66.62 -14.95
C ARG A 76 -22.53 -67.93 -14.17
N ASP A 77 -22.31 -67.85 -12.86
CA ASP A 77 -22.24 -69.02 -11.98
C ASP A 77 -23.57 -69.79 -11.92
N ALA A 78 -24.69 -69.09 -12.04
CA ALA A 78 -26.02 -69.68 -12.13
C ALA A 78 -26.35 -70.25 -13.53
N GLY A 79 -25.47 -70.08 -14.53
CA GLY A 79 -25.69 -70.52 -15.91
C GLY A 79 -26.81 -69.74 -16.64
N ALA A 80 -27.16 -68.55 -16.16
CA ALA A 80 -28.19 -67.71 -16.75
C ALA A 80 -27.63 -66.78 -17.84
N ASP A 81 -28.51 -66.26 -18.68
CA ASP A 81 -28.15 -65.24 -19.69
C ASP A 81 -27.73 -63.93 -19.00
N ALA A 82 -26.50 -63.50 -19.28
CA ALA A 82 -25.84 -62.36 -18.66
C ALA A 82 -25.71 -61.13 -19.59
N GLU A 83 -26.22 -61.20 -20.82
CA GLU A 83 -25.96 -60.18 -21.86
C GLU A 83 -26.47 -58.77 -21.47
N ALA A 84 -27.57 -58.69 -20.73
CA ALA A 84 -28.08 -57.41 -20.20
C ALA A 84 -27.16 -56.82 -19.12
N VAL A 85 -26.59 -57.67 -18.25
CA VAL A 85 -25.68 -57.24 -17.17
C VAL A 85 -24.34 -56.80 -17.74
N GLU A 86 -23.86 -57.47 -18.79
CA GLU A 86 -22.65 -57.07 -19.54
C GLU A 86 -22.81 -55.70 -20.18
N ARG A 87 -23.92 -55.45 -20.90
CA ARG A 87 -24.20 -54.13 -21.47
C ARG A 87 -24.26 -53.02 -20.42
N GLU A 88 -24.88 -53.27 -19.26
CA GLU A 88 -24.92 -52.30 -18.16
C GLU A 88 -23.50 -52.01 -17.61
N LEU A 89 -22.64 -53.04 -17.54
CA LEU A 89 -21.26 -52.87 -17.11
C LEU A 89 -20.47 -52.04 -18.12
N GLU A 90 -20.58 -52.33 -19.41
CA GLU A 90 -19.91 -51.58 -20.49
C GLU A 90 -20.32 -50.10 -20.48
N GLU A 91 -21.62 -49.81 -20.36
CA GLU A 91 -22.12 -48.45 -20.27
C GLU A 91 -21.58 -47.71 -19.03
N THR A 92 -21.55 -48.39 -17.88
CA THR A 92 -21.02 -47.83 -16.64
C THR A 92 -19.51 -47.57 -16.75
N MET A 93 -18.76 -48.49 -17.34
CA MET A 93 -17.33 -48.34 -17.57
C MET A 93 -17.01 -47.21 -18.56
N ARG A 94 -17.83 -47.02 -19.60
CA ARG A 94 -17.71 -45.88 -20.52
C ARG A 94 -17.91 -44.55 -19.79
N ARG A 95 -19.00 -44.42 -19.02
CA ARG A 95 -19.25 -43.21 -18.20
C ARG A 95 -18.13 -42.98 -17.19
N LEU A 96 -17.62 -44.04 -16.56
CA LEU A 96 -16.49 -43.94 -15.63
C LEU A 96 -15.24 -43.39 -16.33
N SER A 97 -14.94 -43.80 -17.56
CA SER A 97 -13.80 -43.28 -18.32
C SER A 97 -13.94 -41.78 -18.65
N GLU A 98 -15.14 -41.35 -19.05
CA GLU A 98 -15.45 -39.94 -19.31
C GLU A 98 -15.28 -39.09 -18.04
N VAL A 99 -15.91 -39.50 -16.93
CA VAL A 99 -15.83 -38.78 -15.64
C VAL A 99 -14.42 -38.82 -15.05
N ALA A 100 -13.67 -39.92 -15.22
CA ALA A 100 -12.28 -39.98 -14.79
C ALA A 100 -11.41 -38.97 -15.54
N THR A 101 -11.67 -38.75 -16.83
CA THR A 101 -11.00 -37.72 -17.63
C THR A 101 -11.35 -36.33 -17.13
N GLU A 102 -12.63 -36.04 -16.88
CA GLU A 102 -13.05 -34.75 -16.32
C GLU A 102 -12.46 -34.51 -14.93
N ARG A 103 -12.36 -35.55 -14.08
CA ARG A 103 -11.70 -35.46 -12.76
C ARG A 103 -10.25 -35.02 -12.87
N VAL A 104 -9.49 -35.59 -13.81
CA VAL A 104 -8.09 -35.19 -14.03
C VAL A 104 -8.03 -33.74 -14.49
N ALA A 105 -8.85 -33.36 -15.47
CA ALA A 105 -8.89 -31.99 -15.99
C ALA A 105 -9.31 -30.97 -14.90
N ALA A 106 -10.35 -31.26 -14.12
CA ALA A 106 -10.82 -30.41 -13.03
C ALA A 106 -9.76 -30.24 -11.94
N ARG A 107 -9.00 -31.30 -11.62
CA ARG A 107 -7.91 -31.22 -10.63
C ARG A 107 -6.73 -30.40 -11.14
N GLN A 108 -6.32 -30.58 -12.39
CA GLN A 108 -5.27 -29.75 -13.00
C GLN A 108 -5.64 -28.27 -13.01
N ARG A 109 -6.90 -27.94 -13.37
CA ARG A 109 -7.40 -26.56 -13.31
C ARG A 109 -7.37 -26.01 -11.88
N LEU A 110 -7.78 -26.81 -10.90
CA LEU A 110 -7.73 -26.42 -9.49
C LEU A 110 -6.29 -26.10 -9.05
N ASP A 111 -5.32 -26.95 -9.37
CA ASP A 111 -3.92 -26.75 -8.98
C ASP A 111 -3.34 -25.44 -9.57
N VAL A 112 -3.66 -25.15 -10.83
CA VAL A 112 -3.31 -23.87 -11.48
C VAL A 112 -3.95 -22.69 -10.74
N GLN A 113 -5.25 -22.77 -10.44
CA GLN A 113 -5.97 -21.70 -9.75
C GLN A 113 -5.49 -21.49 -8.31
N GLU A 114 -5.12 -22.54 -7.60
CA GLU A 114 -4.53 -22.41 -6.27
C GLU A 114 -3.17 -21.71 -6.30
N THR A 115 -2.35 -22.05 -7.29
CA THR A 115 -1.03 -21.42 -7.48
C THR A 115 -1.18 -19.94 -7.82
N GLN A 116 -2.09 -19.59 -8.73
CA GLN A 116 -2.39 -18.20 -9.07
C GLN A 116 -2.95 -17.44 -7.87
N ALA A 117 -3.86 -18.04 -7.10
CA ALA A 117 -4.41 -17.42 -5.90
C ALA A 117 -3.36 -17.20 -4.81
N ARG A 118 -2.38 -18.10 -4.65
CA ARG A 118 -1.23 -17.91 -3.74
C ARG A 118 -0.37 -16.75 -4.24
N ALA A 119 0.07 -16.76 -5.50
CA ALA A 119 0.86 -15.68 -6.09
C ALA A 119 0.16 -14.30 -6.01
N ALA A 120 -1.17 -14.26 -6.21
CA ALA A 120 -1.94 -13.03 -6.08
C ALA A 120 -2.06 -12.54 -4.62
N ARG A 121 -2.04 -13.44 -3.62
CA ARG A 121 -1.95 -13.05 -2.20
C ARG A 121 -0.56 -12.50 -1.90
N ASP A 122 0.49 -13.20 -2.30
CA ASP A 122 1.88 -12.81 -2.03
C ASP A 122 2.22 -11.47 -2.68
N SER A 123 1.76 -11.23 -3.92
CA SER A 123 1.91 -9.95 -4.62
C SER A 123 1.21 -8.80 -3.90
N ARG A 124 -0.02 -9.02 -3.39
CA ARG A 124 -0.74 -8.03 -2.58
C ARG A 124 -0.05 -7.74 -1.25
N GLU A 125 0.44 -8.77 -0.56
CA GLU A 125 1.18 -8.59 0.69
C GLU A 125 2.48 -7.81 0.45
N ARG A 126 3.24 -8.16 -0.60
CA ARG A 126 4.43 -7.42 -1.00
C ARG A 126 4.10 -5.95 -1.29
N ARG A 127 3.05 -5.70 -2.06
CA ARG A 127 2.57 -4.35 -2.37
C ARG A 127 2.31 -3.53 -1.10
N MET A 128 1.54 -4.10 -0.16
CA MET A 128 1.21 -3.44 1.11
C MET A 128 2.47 -3.09 1.91
N ARG A 129 3.44 -4.01 2.01
CA ARG A 129 4.72 -3.78 2.67
C ARG A 129 5.52 -2.65 2.01
N LEU A 130 5.52 -2.58 0.67
CA LEU A 130 6.21 -1.52 -0.08
C LEU A 130 5.54 -0.16 0.14
N GLU A 131 4.21 -0.10 0.12
CA GLU A 131 3.44 1.12 0.41
C GLU A 131 3.72 1.65 1.82
N ASP A 132 3.73 0.78 2.82
CA ASP A 132 4.09 1.13 4.20
C ASP A 132 5.54 1.62 4.32
N ARG A 133 6.46 0.93 3.64
CA ARG A 133 7.86 1.34 3.59
C ARG A 133 8.03 2.72 2.96
N ILE A 134 7.30 3.02 1.88
CA ILE A 134 7.27 4.35 1.25
C ILE A 134 6.75 5.40 2.24
N ALA A 135 5.66 5.12 2.95
CA ALA A 135 5.10 6.04 3.93
C ALA A 135 6.10 6.34 5.06
N ASN A 136 6.79 5.32 5.56
CA ASN A 136 7.82 5.46 6.59
C ASN A 136 9.04 6.22 6.08
N LEU A 137 9.57 5.90 4.90
CA LEU A 137 10.68 6.65 4.29
C LEU A 137 10.33 8.12 4.09
N ARG A 138 9.12 8.43 3.63
CA ARG A 138 8.65 9.83 3.50
C ARG A 138 8.59 10.56 4.84
N ARG A 139 8.22 9.88 5.93
CA ARG A 139 8.25 10.47 7.28
C ARG A 139 9.69 10.72 7.72
N THR A 140 10.58 9.75 7.53
CA THR A 140 12.02 9.90 7.85
C THR A 140 12.68 11.02 7.07
N ILE A 141 12.45 11.10 5.76
CA ILE A 141 12.99 12.18 4.90
C ILE A 141 12.51 13.54 5.39
N ARG A 142 11.20 13.69 5.63
CA ARG A 142 10.67 14.97 6.15
C ARG A 142 11.30 15.34 7.48
N ARG A 143 11.49 14.35 8.36
CA ARG A 143 12.14 14.55 9.66
C ARG A 143 13.58 15.05 9.52
N SER A 144 14.41 14.31 8.78
CA SER A 144 15.81 14.65 8.58
C SER A 144 15.98 16.04 7.93
N LEU A 145 15.13 16.35 6.94
CA LEU A 145 15.12 17.67 6.32
C LEU A 145 14.72 18.77 7.31
N ALA A 146 13.69 18.54 8.12
CA ALA A 146 13.25 19.51 9.11
C ALA A 146 14.31 19.75 10.20
N GLU A 147 14.92 18.69 10.72
CA GLU A 147 16.01 18.74 11.69
C GLU A 147 17.19 19.59 11.20
N THR A 148 17.52 19.49 9.89
CA THR A 148 18.65 20.22 9.29
C THR A 148 18.51 21.74 9.39
N VAL A 149 17.30 22.28 9.37
CA VAL A 149 17.03 23.73 9.40
C VAL A 149 16.37 24.19 10.70
N TYR A 150 16.18 23.28 11.66
CA TYR A 150 15.41 23.55 12.86
C TYR A 150 16.08 24.57 13.77
N GLU A 151 17.38 24.46 13.99
CA GLU A 151 18.13 25.38 14.85
C GLU A 151 18.05 26.83 14.34
N GLU A 152 18.14 27.02 13.02
CA GLU A 152 17.97 28.35 12.41
C GLU A 152 16.56 28.90 12.56
N PHE A 153 15.54 28.04 12.43
CA PHE A 153 14.15 28.42 12.69
C PHE A 153 13.97 28.80 14.16
N GLY A 154 14.50 28.01 15.10
CA GLY A 154 14.49 28.31 16.53
C GLY A 154 15.12 29.67 16.83
N GLY A 155 16.31 29.94 16.28
CA GLY A 155 16.96 31.24 16.40
C GLY A 155 16.17 32.39 15.75
N ALA A 156 15.37 32.13 14.73
CA ALA A 156 14.46 33.11 14.16
C ALA A 156 13.26 33.38 15.06
N VAL A 157 12.71 32.36 15.73
CA VAL A 157 11.65 32.51 16.74
C VAL A 157 12.17 33.28 17.95
N THR A 158 13.34 32.93 18.49
CA THR A 158 13.97 33.64 19.62
C THR A 158 14.27 35.11 19.32
N ALA A 159 14.47 35.46 18.04
CA ALA A 159 14.72 36.83 17.61
C ALA A 159 13.44 37.66 17.41
N LEU A 160 12.25 37.08 17.61
CA LEU A 160 10.99 37.83 17.58
C LEU A 160 10.86 38.71 18.84
N PRO A 161 10.13 39.82 18.76
CA PRO A 161 9.74 40.59 19.94
C PRO A 161 8.93 39.74 20.94
N ASP A 162 9.13 39.98 22.24
CA ASP A 162 8.41 39.30 23.33
C ASP A 162 6.88 39.39 23.20
N ALA A 163 6.37 40.42 22.51
CA ALA A 163 4.95 40.61 22.20
C ALA A 163 4.31 39.47 21.39
N PHE A 164 5.11 38.58 20.79
CA PHE A 164 4.61 37.41 20.06
C PHE A 164 4.46 36.15 20.93
N ASP A 165 5.07 36.12 22.13
CA ASP A 165 5.03 35.01 23.09
C ASP A 165 5.14 33.64 22.38
N ALA A 166 6.23 33.47 21.62
CA ALA A 166 6.44 32.32 20.75
C ALA A 166 7.67 31.53 21.18
N ASP A 167 7.52 30.21 21.23
CA ASP A 167 8.58 29.25 21.53
C ASP A 167 8.67 28.24 20.39
N ALA A 168 9.88 27.98 19.91
CA ALA A 168 10.10 26.94 18.91
C ALA A 168 9.96 25.53 19.52
N GLY A 169 10.22 25.39 20.82
CA GLY A 169 10.34 24.11 21.51
C GLY A 169 11.68 23.41 21.24
N ASP A 170 11.77 22.14 21.64
CA ASP A 170 13.04 21.39 21.59
C ASP A 170 13.21 20.53 20.32
N GLU A 171 12.16 20.35 19.51
CA GLU A 171 12.20 19.50 18.32
C GLU A 171 11.36 20.06 17.16
N PRO A 172 11.60 19.68 15.89
CA PRO A 172 10.90 20.24 14.72
C PRO A 172 9.37 20.12 14.70
N GLY A 173 8.81 19.22 15.52
CA GLY A 173 7.36 19.08 15.73
C GLY A 173 6.81 19.96 16.85
N GLY A 174 7.68 20.47 17.72
CA GLY A 174 7.38 21.48 18.72
C GLY A 174 7.10 22.84 18.08
N TYR A 175 6.33 23.64 18.80
CA TYR A 175 6.21 25.10 18.69
C TYR A 175 4.94 25.53 19.42
N ASP A 176 5.07 26.56 20.25
CA ASP A 176 3.99 27.24 20.95
C ASP A 176 3.95 28.72 20.54
N GLY A 177 2.75 29.29 20.44
CA GLY A 177 2.53 30.67 20.03
C GLY A 177 1.69 30.85 18.77
N GLU A 178 1.51 32.11 18.35
CA GLU A 178 0.60 32.46 17.27
C GLU A 178 1.11 32.00 15.88
N PRO A 179 0.25 31.58 14.94
CA PRO A 179 0.68 31.17 13.59
C PRO A 179 1.45 32.24 12.81
N VAL A 180 1.18 33.53 13.09
CA VAL A 180 1.87 34.66 12.45
C VAL A 180 3.34 34.74 12.87
N ALA A 181 3.67 34.44 14.12
CA ALA A 181 5.05 34.41 14.62
C ALA A 181 5.87 33.32 13.92
N ALA A 182 5.32 32.11 13.79
CA ALA A 182 5.92 31.05 13.00
C ALA A 182 6.14 31.49 11.53
N ALA A 183 5.13 32.11 10.90
CA ALA A 183 5.24 32.57 9.52
C ALA A 183 6.35 33.61 9.33
N LEU A 184 6.51 34.55 10.27
CA LEU A 184 7.59 35.53 10.26
C LEU A 184 8.97 34.86 10.43
N ALA A 185 9.07 33.89 11.35
CA ALA A 185 10.29 33.11 11.53
C ALA A 185 10.67 32.35 10.25
N PHE A 186 9.70 31.70 9.59
CA PHE A 186 9.91 31.11 8.26
C PHE A 186 10.34 32.13 7.22
N ALA A 187 9.70 33.29 7.17
CA ALA A 187 10.03 34.33 6.20
C ALA A 187 11.47 34.86 6.38
N ARG A 188 11.95 34.95 7.63
CA ARG A 188 13.32 35.34 7.95
C ARG A 188 14.37 34.33 7.47
N VAL A 189 14.07 33.03 7.54
CA VAL A 189 15.02 31.98 7.15
C VAL A 189 14.86 31.56 5.69
N ALA A 190 13.68 31.76 5.09
CA ALA A 190 13.43 31.39 3.71
C ALA A 190 14.22 32.28 2.73
N PRO A 191 14.77 31.71 1.65
CA PRO A 191 15.43 32.49 0.59
C PRO A 191 14.38 33.18 -0.30
N LEU A 192 13.62 34.11 0.28
CA LEU A 192 12.53 34.82 -0.40
C LEU A 192 13.09 35.80 -1.44
N ARG A 193 12.55 35.74 -2.65
CA ARG A 193 12.89 36.66 -3.76
C ARG A 193 11.85 37.76 -3.97
N ALA A 194 10.70 37.64 -3.32
CA ALA A 194 9.60 38.60 -3.38
C ALA A 194 9.47 39.34 -2.04
N PRO A 195 8.97 40.59 -2.04
CA PRO A 195 8.66 41.29 -0.80
C PRO A 195 7.62 40.56 0.05
N VAL A 196 7.77 40.62 1.37
CA VAL A 196 6.79 40.08 2.32
C VAL A 196 5.70 41.12 2.54
N VAL A 197 4.45 40.75 2.30
CA VAL A 197 3.30 41.61 2.61
C VAL A 197 2.84 41.32 4.04
N VAL A 198 2.73 42.36 4.86
CA VAL A 198 2.35 42.27 6.28
C VAL A 198 1.28 43.31 6.60
N GLU A 199 0.38 42.98 7.52
CA GLU A 199 -0.56 43.98 8.04
C GLU A 199 0.14 44.98 8.95
N ALA A 200 -0.34 46.22 8.96
CA ALA A 200 0.17 47.28 9.85
C ALA A 200 0.26 46.84 11.33
N THR A 201 -0.74 46.10 11.81
CA THR A 201 -0.79 45.57 13.18
C THR A 201 0.39 44.66 13.53
N VAL A 202 0.94 43.94 12.56
CA VAL A 202 2.13 43.10 12.74
C VAL A 202 3.38 43.97 12.83
N ALA A 203 3.48 45.02 12.01
CA ALA A 203 4.60 45.96 12.04
C ALA A 203 4.65 46.77 13.35
N GLU A 204 3.49 47.11 13.92
CA GLU A 204 3.37 47.79 15.22
C GLU A 204 3.95 46.94 16.37
N ARG A 205 3.80 45.62 16.34
CA ARG A 205 4.41 44.70 17.32
C ARG A 205 5.95 44.67 17.26
N PHE A 206 6.53 45.15 16.16
CA PHE A 206 7.98 45.38 16.00
C PHE A 206 8.39 46.84 16.26
N GLU A 207 7.53 47.63 16.90
CA GLU A 207 7.63 49.10 17.07
C GLU A 207 7.43 49.87 15.76
N ASN A 208 7.99 49.40 14.64
CA ASN A 208 7.82 49.99 13.32
C ASN A 208 8.22 49.02 12.19
N ALA A 209 7.83 49.39 10.96
CA ALA A 209 8.13 48.64 9.75
C ALA A 209 9.64 48.47 9.46
N ALA A 210 10.49 49.41 9.88
CA ALA A 210 11.93 49.31 9.64
C ALA A 210 12.57 48.20 10.49
N THR A 211 12.15 48.05 11.74
CA THR A 211 12.57 46.95 12.62
C THR A 211 12.12 45.60 12.04
N LEU A 212 10.88 45.50 11.57
CA LEU A 212 10.37 44.29 10.93
C LEU A 212 11.15 43.95 9.64
N ALA A 213 11.48 44.94 8.80
CA ALA A 213 12.29 44.72 7.60
C ALA A 213 13.70 44.21 7.94
N ARG A 214 14.32 44.73 9.00
CA ARG A 214 15.61 44.24 9.51
C ARG A 214 15.51 42.81 10.03
N TYR A 215 14.41 42.47 10.71
CA TYR A 215 14.15 41.09 11.13
C TYR A 215 14.00 40.16 9.92
N LEU A 216 13.20 40.54 8.92
CA LEU A 216 12.97 39.72 7.72
C LEU A 216 14.18 39.65 6.78
N ARG A 217 15.17 40.54 6.96
CA ARG A 217 16.36 40.65 6.09
C ARG A 217 15.99 40.86 4.62
N GLY A 218 14.89 41.56 4.36
CA GLY A 218 14.33 41.70 3.01
C GLY A 218 13.30 42.81 2.89
N PRO A 219 12.87 43.11 1.66
CA PRO A 219 11.85 44.12 1.40
C PRO A 219 10.49 43.65 1.95
N LEU A 220 9.71 44.60 2.47
CA LEU A 220 8.33 44.35 2.91
C LEU A 220 7.37 45.41 2.38
N VAL A 221 6.09 45.05 2.32
CA VAL A 221 4.98 45.96 2.02
C VAL A 221 4.02 45.90 3.20
N VAL A 222 3.72 47.06 3.78
CA VAL A 222 2.70 47.17 4.84
C VAL A 222 1.36 47.49 4.19
N CYS A 223 0.33 46.72 4.52
CA CYS A 223 -1.05 46.94 4.09
C CYS A 223 -1.97 47.29 5.26
#